data_AF-G5KI66-F1
#
_entry.id   AF-G5KI66-F1
#
_cell.length_a   1.000
_cell.length_b   1.000
_cell.length_c   1.000
_cell.angle_alpha   90.00
_cell.angle_beta   90.00
_cell.angle_gamma   90.00
#
_symmetry.space_group_name_H-M   'P 1'
#
loop_
_entity.id
_entity.type
_entity.pdbx_description
1 polymer ?
#
loop_
_entity_poly.entity_id
_entity_poly.type
_entity_poly.pdbx_seq_one_letter_code
_entity_poly.pdbx_strand_id
1 'polypeptide(L)' 'MKFKNAGKDDEWGMQTFAKDIALKRLSEPEDVANAVAFLAGPDSNYVTGQTLVVDGGMVFH' A
#
# COMPACT_ATOMS: atom_id res chain seq x y z
N MET A 1 -23.17 7.06 9.71
CA MET A 1 -22.18 8.14 9.69
C MET A 1 -21.71 8.28 8.25
N LYS A 2 -22.15 9.29 7.49
CA LYS A 2 -21.69 9.51 6.11
C LYS A 2 -20.46 10.41 6.18
N PHE A 3 -19.27 9.87 5.90
CA PHE A 3 -18.07 10.67 5.76
C PHE A 3 -18.30 11.62 4.58
N LYS A 4 -18.45 12.91 4.87
CA LYS A 4 -18.45 13.93 3.83
C LYS A 4 -16.98 14.13 3.44
N ASN A 5 -16.55 13.54 2.33
CA ASN A 5 -15.38 14.06 1.61
C ASN A 5 -15.61 15.56 1.41
N ALA A 6 -14.58 16.41 1.53
CA ALA A 6 -14.65 17.87 1.67
C ALA A 6 -15.28 18.65 0.47
N GLY A 7 -16.43 18.21 -0.04
CA GLY A 7 -17.06 18.65 -1.29
C GLY A 7 -16.40 18.09 -2.54
N LYS A 8 -15.57 17.05 -2.44
CA LYS A 8 -14.74 16.54 -3.54
C LYS A 8 -15.02 15.05 -3.81
N ASP A 9 -14.83 14.64 -5.05
CA ASP A 9 -15.05 13.27 -5.51
C ASP A 9 -13.97 12.30 -5.01
N ASP A 10 -14.24 11.01 -5.17
CA ASP A 10 -13.35 9.94 -4.71
C ASP A 10 -12.01 9.97 -5.46
N GLU A 11 -12.04 10.32 -6.75
CA GLU A 11 -10.84 10.45 -7.57
C GLU A 11 -9.90 11.52 -7.01
N TRP A 12 -10.42 12.68 -6.60
CA TRP A 12 -9.63 13.70 -5.93
C TRP A 12 -9.00 13.18 -4.63
N GLY A 13 -9.73 12.39 -3.85
CA GLY A 13 -9.21 11.77 -2.63
C GLY A 13 -8.05 10.83 -2.94
N MET A 14 -8.25 9.92 -3.88
CA MET A 14 -7.26 8.94 -4.33
C MET A 14 -5.99 9.58 -4.89
N GLN A 15 -6.13 10.60 -5.74
CA GLN A 15 -4.99 11.37 -6.24
C GLN A 15 -4.26 12.14 -5.14
N THR A 16 -4.98 12.60 -4.12
CA THR A 16 -4.36 13.28 -2.98
C THR A 16 -3.51 12.31 -2.16
N PHE A 17 -4.02 11.12 -1.85
CA PHE A 17 -3.24 10.08 -1.16
C PHE A 17 -1.99 9.66 -1.93
N ALA A 18 -2.10 9.50 -3.26
CA ALA A 18 -0.97 9.08 -4.09
C ALA A 18 0.23 10.05 -4.06
N LYS A 19 0.02 11.34 -3.70
CA LYS A 19 1.10 12.34 -3.65
C LYS A 19 2.15 12.03 -2.59
N ASP A 20 1.73 11.47 -1.47
CA ASP A 20 2.60 11.20 -0.33
C ASP A 20 3.24 9.81 -0.40
N ILE A 21 2.78 8.96 -1.32
CA ILE A 21 3.41 7.67 -1.65
C ILE A 21 4.71 7.93 -2.44
N ALA A 22 5.81 7.27 -2.09
CA ALA A 22 7.07 7.43 -2.81
C ALA A 22 6.94 6.98 -4.29
N LEU A 23 6.21 5.89 -4.53
CA LEU A 23 5.92 5.36 -5.88
C LEU A 23 4.87 6.17 -6.68
N LYS A 24 4.27 7.22 -6.11
CA LYS A 24 3.31 8.13 -6.79
C LYS A 24 2.09 7.44 -7.42
N ARG A 25 1.72 6.28 -6.91
CA ARG A 25 0.51 5.55 -7.30
C ARG A 25 -0.10 4.87 -6.09
N LEU A 26 -1.39 4.57 -6.17
CA LEU A 26 -2.03 3.71 -5.19
C LEU A 26 -1.54 2.26 -5.34
N SER A 27 -1.64 1.51 -4.26
CA SER A 27 -1.42 0.07 -4.29
C SER A 27 -2.49 -0.61 -5.12
N GLU A 28 -2.07 -1.58 -5.91
CA GLU A 28 -2.95 -2.54 -6.57
C GLU A 28 -2.94 -3.85 -5.78
N PRO A 29 -3.96 -4.73 -5.94
CA PRO A 29 -4.01 -6.02 -5.25
C PRO A 29 -2.75 -6.87 -5.44
N GLU A 30 -2.13 -6.78 -6.62
CA GLU A 30 -0.93 -7.53 -6.99
C GLU A 30 0.29 -7.15 -6.13
N ASP A 31 0.37 -5.91 -5.64
CA ASP A 31 1.51 -5.47 -4.80
C ASP A 31 1.59 -6.30 -3.51
N VAL A 32 0.44 -6.53 -2.87
CA VAL A 32 0.34 -7.35 -1.65
C VAL A 32 0.44 -8.84 -2.01
N ALA A 33 -0.24 -9.27 -3.07
CA ALA A 33 -0.22 -10.68 -3.47
C ALA A 33 1.19 -11.19 -3.79
N ASN A 34 2.00 -10.38 -4.47
CA ASN A 34 3.38 -10.72 -4.80
C ASN A 34 4.27 -10.79 -3.56
N ALA A 35 4.10 -9.88 -2.59
CA ALA A 35 4.82 -9.93 -1.32
C ALA A 35 4.47 -11.20 -0.51
N VAL A 36 3.19 -11.58 -0.50
CA VAL A 36 2.73 -12.84 0.12
C VAL A 36 3.28 -14.05 -0.62
N ALA A 37 3.27 -14.04 -1.95
CA ALA A 37 3.81 -15.13 -2.77
C ALA A 37 5.30 -15.35 -2.52
N PHE A 38 6.09 -14.27 -2.37
CA PHE A 38 7.49 -14.35 -1.94
C PHE A 38 7.61 -14.98 -0.55
N LEU A 39 6.86 -14.47 0.44
CA LEU A 39 6.93 -14.98 1.82
C LEU A 39 6.47 -16.43 1.96
N ALA A 40 5.54 -16.89 1.13
CA ALA A 40 5.08 -18.27 1.09
C ALA A 40 5.96 -19.18 0.21
N GLY A 41 6.85 -18.59 -0.59
CA GLY A 41 7.69 -19.28 -1.56
C GLY A 41 9.00 -19.82 -0.97
N PRO A 42 9.76 -20.60 -1.75
CA PRO A 42 11.04 -21.14 -1.29
C PRO A 42 12.10 -20.06 -1.06
N ASP A 43 11.97 -18.90 -1.69
CA ASP A 43 12.95 -17.80 -1.62
C ASP A 43 12.98 -17.09 -0.26
N SER A 44 12.00 -17.34 0.61
CA SER A 44 11.89 -16.75 1.96
C SER A 44 12.26 -17.74 3.08
N ASN A 45 12.87 -18.88 2.78
CA ASN A 45 13.02 -20.01 3.74
C ASN A 45 13.81 -19.74 5.04
N TYR A 46 14.40 -18.55 5.18
CA TYR A 46 15.10 -18.10 6.37
C TYR A 46 14.56 -16.77 6.93
N VAL A 47 13.42 -16.30 6.41
CA VAL A 47 12.74 -15.07 6.85
C VAL A 47 11.57 -15.45 7.76
N THR A 48 11.66 -15.10 9.04
CA THR A 48 10.59 -15.37 10.02
C THR A 48 10.53 -14.28 11.09
N GLY A 49 9.36 -14.16 11.74
CA GLY A 49 9.13 -13.19 12.82
C GLY A 49 9.10 -11.73 12.39
N GLN A 50 9.02 -11.45 11.08
CA GLN A 50 9.05 -10.09 10.53
C GLN A 50 7.64 -9.59 10.19
N THR A 51 7.45 -8.29 10.34
CA THR A 51 6.33 -7.57 9.72
C THR A 51 6.86 -6.86 8.48
N LEU A 52 6.41 -7.29 7.30
CA LEU A 52 6.74 -6.63 6.03
C LEU A 52 5.67 -5.59 5.70
N VAL A 53 6.07 -4.32 5.62
CA VAL A 53 5.18 -3.23 5.20
C VAL A 53 5.17 -3.15 3.68
N VAL A 54 3.99 -3.18 3.08
CA VAL A 54 3.77 -3.09 1.63
C VAL A 54 2.86 -1.88 1.35
N ASP A 55 3.46 -0.70 1.23
CA ASP A 55 2.73 0.57 1.17
C ASP A 55 3.24 1.54 0.09
N GLY A 56 4.12 1.07 -0.81
CA GLY A 56 4.73 1.93 -1.84
C GLY A 56 5.64 3.03 -1.28
N GLY A 57 6.11 2.88 -0.03
CA GLY A 57 7.00 3.83 0.64
C GLY A 57 6.26 4.99 1.29
N MET A 58 5.07 4.76 1.84
CA MET A 58 4.38 5.76 2.66
C MET A 58 5.10 5.92 4.00
N VAL A 59 5.95 6.94 4.12
CA VAL A 59 6.59 7.25 5.40
C VAL A 59 5.87 8.42 6.06
N PHE A 60 5.21 8.16 7.18
CA PHE A 60 4.73 9.22 8.08
C PHE A 60 5.96 9.82 8.81
N HIS A 61 6.35 11.04 8.46
CA HIS A 61 7.29 11.85 9.24
C HIS A 61 6.52 12.87 10.09
#